data_AF-N8QVM1-F1
#
_entry.id   AF-N8QVM1-F1
#
_cell.length_a   1.000
_cell.length_b   1.000
_cell.length_c   1.000
_cell.angle_alpha   90.00
_cell.angle_beta   90.00
_cell.angle_gamma   90.00
#
_symmetry.space_group_name_H-M   'P 1'
#
loop_
_entity.id
_entity.type
_entity.pdbx_description
1 polymer ?
#
loop_
_entity_poly.entity_id
_entity_poly.type
_entity_poly.pdbx_seq_one_letter_code
_entity_poly.pdbx_strand_id
1 'polypeptide(L)'
;MKKSLLAIALMSTLLVACNKHENKTETTSDASTPVQTSEASNAVAVDTEHSAENSLDWNGKYTGTLPCADCEGIKTELKLKDDKTYELTETYLGKGDTKPFETHGKFAFDKDNTSIITLDNKAENRKFFIGENTATALDMEGKKIEGSLAEHYVLKKED
;
A
#
# COMPACT_ATOMS: atom_id res chain seq x y z
N MET A 1 23.61 0.68 -39.08
CA MET A 1 22.47 1.47 -39.61
C MET A 1 21.82 0.71 -40.75
N LYS A 2 20.69 0.05 -40.53
CA LYS A 2 19.82 -0.53 -41.57
C LYS A 2 18.39 -0.36 -41.09
N LYS A 3 17.69 0.60 -41.69
CA LYS A 3 16.31 0.96 -41.37
C LYS A 3 15.41 -0.09 -42.00
N SER A 4 14.60 -0.78 -41.20
CA SER A 4 13.51 -1.59 -41.72
C SER A 4 12.21 -0.87 -41.39
N LEU A 5 11.66 -0.19 -42.39
CA LEU A 5 10.30 0.33 -42.42
C LEU A 5 9.44 -0.78 -43.02
N LEU A 6 8.47 -1.29 -42.27
CA LEU A 6 7.27 -1.86 -42.85
C LEU A 6 6.08 -1.47 -41.97
N ALA A 7 5.14 -0.80 -42.60
CA ALA A 7 3.91 -0.31 -42.01
C ALA A 7 2.75 -1.28 -42.33
N ILE A 8 1.64 -1.06 -41.61
CA ILE A 8 0.25 -1.46 -41.91
C ILE A 8 -0.17 -2.85 -41.41
N ALA A 9 -0.96 -2.90 -40.34
CA ALA A 9 -2.43 -2.97 -40.46
C ALA A 9 -3.10 -3.04 -39.08
N LEU A 10 -4.18 -2.27 -38.94
CA LEU A 10 -5.11 -2.26 -37.81
C LEU A 10 -5.78 -3.64 -37.63
N MET A 11 -6.01 -4.05 -36.38
CA MET A 11 -7.27 -4.71 -36.04
C MET A 11 -7.62 -4.48 -34.57
N SER A 12 -8.41 -3.44 -34.34
CA SER A 12 -9.12 -3.22 -33.08
C SER A 12 -10.26 -4.24 -32.99
N THR A 13 -10.32 -5.01 -31.92
CA THR A 13 -11.56 -5.65 -31.48
C THR A 13 -11.81 -5.28 -30.02
N LEU A 14 -12.73 -4.32 -29.85
CA LEU A 14 -13.40 -4.03 -28.60
C LEU A 14 -14.51 -5.06 -28.43
N LEU A 15 -14.46 -5.88 -27.39
CA LEU A 15 -15.62 -6.64 -26.92
C LEU A 15 -16.16 -5.94 -25.67
N VAL A 16 -17.11 -5.04 -25.90
CA VAL A 16 -17.98 -4.44 -24.89
C VAL A 16 -19.09 -5.45 -24.61
N ALA A 17 -19.11 -6.02 -23.41
CA ALA A 17 -20.22 -6.83 -22.91
C ALA A 17 -21.05 -5.97 -21.94
N CYS A 18 -22.11 -5.35 -22.46
CA CYS A 18 -23.18 -4.78 -21.65
C CYS A 18 -24.30 -5.82 -21.54
N ASN A 19 -24.57 -6.34 -20.34
CA ASN A 19 -25.81 -7.08 -20.09
C ASN A 19 -26.89 -6.09 -19.65
N LYS A 20 -27.91 -5.96 -20.48
CA LYS A 20 -29.06 -5.07 -20.35
C LYS A 20 -30.18 -5.82 -19.64
N HIS A 21 -30.68 -5.29 -18.53
CA HIS A 21 -31.94 -5.73 -17.93
C HIS A 21 -32.83 -4.50 -17.73
N GLU A 22 -33.68 -4.22 -18.71
CA GLU A 22 -34.78 -3.26 -18.61
C GLU A 22 -36.07 -4.05 -18.44
N ASN A 23 -36.73 -3.89 -17.29
CA ASN A 23 -38.13 -4.27 -17.11
C ASN A 23 -38.96 -2.97 -17.10
N LYS A 24 -39.77 -2.77 -18.13
CA LYS A 24 -40.77 -1.70 -18.22
C LYS A 24 -42.15 -2.37 -18.20
N THR A 25 -42.96 -2.03 -17.20
CA THR A 25 -44.42 -2.17 -17.26
C THR A 25 -45.02 -0.83 -16.83
N GLU A 26 -45.82 -0.25 -17.73
CA GLU A 26 -46.67 0.94 -17.55
C GLU A 26 -47.91 0.54 -16.74
N THR A 27 -48.58 1.36 -15.91
CA THR A 27 -49.52 2.42 -16.31
C THR A 27 -50.10 3.14 -15.07
N THR A 28 -49.99 4.48 -15.08
CA THR A 28 -50.95 5.56 -14.74
C THR A 28 -51.84 5.55 -13.48
N SER A 29 -51.63 6.52 -12.58
CA SER A 29 -52.65 7.51 -12.16
C SER A 29 -52.05 8.69 -11.39
N ASP A 30 -52.50 9.89 -11.79
CA ASP A 30 -52.18 11.25 -11.32
C ASP A 30 -52.38 11.50 -9.81
N ALA A 31 -51.44 12.24 -9.19
CA ALA A 31 -51.69 13.44 -8.37
C ALA A 31 -50.36 14.03 -7.81
N SER A 32 -50.23 15.36 -7.94
CA SER A 32 -49.13 16.30 -7.64
C SER A 32 -48.39 16.10 -6.30
N THR A 33 -47.09 16.35 -6.09
CA THR A 33 -46.25 17.58 -6.20
C THR A 33 -44.80 17.22 -5.69
N PRO A 34 -43.80 18.13 -5.64
CA PRO A 34 -42.74 18.42 -6.61
C PRO A 34 -41.39 17.67 -6.42
N VAL A 35 -40.58 17.77 -7.49
CA VAL A 35 -39.15 17.47 -7.69
C VAL A 35 -38.23 17.93 -6.55
N GLN A 36 -37.30 17.06 -6.11
CA GLN A 36 -35.88 17.42 -5.93
C GLN A 36 -34.95 16.23 -6.18
N THR A 37 -34.24 16.30 -7.30
CA THR A 37 -32.94 15.70 -7.55
C THR A 37 -31.95 16.09 -6.47
N SER A 38 -31.24 15.12 -5.89
CA SER A 38 -29.88 15.35 -5.39
C SER A 38 -29.09 14.04 -5.48
N GLU A 39 -28.36 13.91 -6.60
CA GLU A 39 -27.07 13.24 -6.59
C GLU A 39 -26.17 14.01 -5.62
N ALA A 40 -25.79 13.39 -4.51
CA ALA A 40 -24.72 13.88 -3.67
C ALA A 40 -23.85 12.68 -3.29
N SER A 41 -22.67 12.69 -3.90
CA SER A 41 -21.50 11.89 -3.59
C SER A 41 -21.43 11.55 -2.10
N ASN A 42 -21.66 10.28 -1.78
CA ASN A 42 -21.35 9.75 -0.46
C ASN A 42 -19.82 9.58 -0.40
N ALA A 43 -19.11 10.69 -0.20
CA ALA A 43 -17.73 10.66 0.24
C ALA A 43 -17.75 9.94 1.59
N VAL A 44 -17.28 8.70 1.59
CA VAL A 44 -17.01 7.95 2.82
C VAL A 44 -15.99 8.79 3.59
N ALA A 45 -16.45 9.52 4.60
CA ALA A 45 -15.58 10.10 5.59
C ALA A 45 -14.84 8.92 6.23
N VAL A 46 -13.60 8.72 5.82
CA VAL A 46 -12.71 7.76 6.47
C VAL A 46 -12.63 8.25 7.92
N ASP A 47 -13.12 7.43 8.84
CA ASP A 47 -13.06 7.69 10.27
C ASP A 47 -11.57 7.78 10.66
N THR A 48 -11.08 9.01 10.76
CA THR A 48 -9.68 9.34 11.06
C THR A 48 -9.45 9.46 12.56
N GLU A 49 -10.50 9.35 13.38
CA GLU A 49 -10.39 9.43 14.83
C GLU A 49 -9.71 8.18 15.41
N HIS A 50 -9.71 7.07 14.68
CA HIS A 50 -9.12 5.79 15.10
C HIS A 50 -8.00 5.28 14.17
N SER A 51 -7.15 6.18 13.66
CA SER A 51 -5.97 5.80 12.88
C SER A 51 -4.86 5.17 13.73
N ALA A 52 -3.97 4.41 13.10
CA ALA A 52 -2.74 3.94 13.76
C ALA A 52 -1.89 5.13 14.23
N GLU A 53 -1.85 6.21 13.45
CA GLU A 53 -1.12 7.44 13.77
C GLU A 53 -1.58 8.08 15.09
N ASN A 54 -2.88 8.07 15.37
CA ASN A 54 -3.46 8.71 16.54
C ASN A 54 -3.68 7.76 17.73
N SER A 55 -3.77 6.44 17.47
CA SER A 55 -4.19 5.46 18.48
C SER A 55 -3.07 4.56 19.00
N LEU A 56 -1.94 4.47 18.28
CA LEU A 56 -0.82 3.60 18.66
C LEU A 56 0.40 4.43 19.07
N ASP A 57 1.18 3.89 20.00
CA ASP A 57 2.56 4.31 20.25
C ASP A 57 3.48 3.74 19.14
N TRP A 58 3.32 4.24 17.91
CA TRP A 58 3.98 3.68 16.72
C TRP A 58 5.44 4.10 16.57
N ASN A 59 5.89 5.18 17.21
CA ASN A 59 7.28 5.60 17.21
C ASN A 59 8.12 4.59 17.99
N GLY A 60 9.31 4.27 17.49
CA GLY A 60 10.17 3.26 18.09
C GLY A 60 11.02 2.51 17.08
N LYS A 61 11.77 1.54 17.59
CA LYS A 61 12.67 0.69 16.80
C LYS A 61 12.02 -0.67 16.59
N TYR A 62 11.89 -1.06 15.33
CA TYR A 62 11.33 -2.33 14.89
C TYR A 62 12.42 -3.19 14.28
N THR A 63 12.54 -4.44 14.70
CA THR A 63 13.58 -5.34 14.21
C THR A 63 13.03 -6.69 13.78
N GLY A 64 13.72 -7.30 12.82
CA GLY A 64 13.37 -8.59 12.27
C GLY A 64 14.39 -9.05 11.23
N THR A 65 14.16 -10.24 10.65
CA THR A 65 14.95 -10.75 9.52
C THR A 65 14.01 -11.02 8.36
N LEU A 66 14.04 -10.15 7.35
CA LEU A 66 13.18 -10.26 6.18
C LEU A 66 13.72 -11.32 5.21
N PRO A 67 12.85 -12.02 4.45
CA PRO A 67 13.26 -12.97 3.44
C PRO A 67 14.15 -12.33 2.37
N CYS A 68 15.11 -13.10 1.88
CA CYS A 68 16.06 -12.70 0.87
C CYS A 68 16.07 -13.71 -0.27
N ALA A 69 16.08 -13.23 -1.51
CA ALA A 69 15.98 -14.11 -2.68
C ALA A 69 17.23 -14.97 -2.89
N ASP A 70 18.41 -14.45 -2.53
CA ASP A 70 19.70 -15.07 -2.82
C ASP A 70 20.67 -15.04 -1.61
N CYS A 71 20.15 -14.74 -0.42
CA CYS A 71 20.90 -14.70 0.84
C CYS A 71 20.11 -15.35 1.98
N GLU A 72 20.73 -15.52 3.15
CA GLU A 72 20.08 -16.20 4.28
C GLU A 72 18.95 -15.38 4.91
N GLY A 73 18.97 -14.06 4.69
CA GLY A 73 17.99 -13.12 5.19
C GLY A 73 18.56 -11.71 5.24
N ILE A 74 17.69 -10.72 5.41
CA ILE A 74 18.09 -9.33 5.60
C ILE A 74 17.73 -8.97 7.04
N LYS A 75 18.74 -8.82 7.91
CA LYS A 75 18.52 -8.26 9.24
C LYS A 75 18.13 -6.80 9.04
N THR A 76 16.90 -6.45 9.41
CA THR A 76 16.32 -5.14 9.20
C THR A 76 16.01 -4.48 10.54
N GLU A 77 16.45 -3.24 10.69
CA GLU A 77 16.12 -2.38 11.81
C GLU A 77 15.48 -1.10 11.25
N LEU A 78 14.20 -0.87 11.55
CA LEU A 78 13.46 0.32 11.15
C LEU A 78 13.14 1.13 12.40
N LYS A 79 13.72 2.32 12.52
CA LYS A 79 13.40 3.26 13.59
C LYS A 79 12.51 4.36 13.05
N LEU A 80 11.30 4.48 13.59
CA LEU A 80 10.34 5.54 13.29
C LEU A 80 10.38 6.58 14.41
N LYS A 81 10.46 7.86 14.04
CA LYS A 81 10.48 8.99 14.99
C LYS A 81 9.21 9.82 14.90
N ASP A 82 8.87 10.50 15.99
CA ASP A 82 7.67 11.35 16.11
C ASP A 82 7.59 12.46 15.07
N ASP A 83 8.74 12.98 14.63
CA ASP A 83 8.86 14.02 13.60
C ASP A 83 8.69 13.50 12.15
N LYS A 84 8.20 12.26 12.00
CA LYS A 84 7.99 11.56 10.73
C LYS A 84 9.28 11.33 9.93
N THR A 85 10.41 11.21 10.63
CA THR A 85 11.66 10.73 10.04
C THR A 85 11.93 9.27 10.41
N TYR A 86 12.75 8.60 9.60
CA TYR A 86 13.15 7.22 9.86
C TYR A 86 14.67 7.01 9.74
N GLU A 87 15.16 5.97 10.42
CA GLU A 87 16.46 5.35 10.22
C GLU A 87 16.21 3.89 9.82
N LEU A 88 16.70 3.45 8.66
CA LEU A 88 16.57 2.08 8.17
C LEU A 88 17.97 1.48 8.04
N THR A 89 18.25 0.43 8.80
CA THR A 89 19.50 -0.32 8.75
C THR A 89 19.25 -1.73 8.24
N GLU A 90 20.03 -2.15 7.24
CA GLU A 90 19.88 -3.46 6.60
C GLU A 90 21.23 -4.17 6.51
N THR A 91 21.29 -5.42 6.97
CA THR A 91 22.47 -6.29 6.85
C THR A 91 22.09 -7.58 6.14
N TYR A 92 22.72 -7.83 4.98
CA TYR A 92 22.50 -9.05 4.20
C TYR A 92 23.29 -10.21 4.80
N LEU A 93 22.58 -11.24 5.27
CA LEU A 93 23.16 -12.40 5.97
C LEU A 93 23.60 -13.48 4.98
N GLY A 94 24.63 -14.24 5.33
CA GLY A 94 25.18 -15.32 4.48
C GLY A 94 25.92 -14.83 3.22
N LYS A 95 26.03 -13.52 3.01
CA LYS A 95 26.94 -12.90 2.05
C LYS A 95 28.20 -12.47 2.78
N GLY A 96 29.34 -12.42 2.09
CA GLY A 96 30.68 -12.16 2.64
C GLY A 96 30.77 -10.96 3.59
N ASP A 97 31.19 -9.79 3.12
CA ASP A 97 31.36 -8.62 4.00
C ASP A 97 29.98 -8.15 4.53
N THR A 98 29.73 -8.31 5.83
CA THR A 98 28.43 -8.09 6.48
C THR A 98 28.21 -6.64 6.91
N LYS A 99 28.71 -5.68 6.12
CA LYS A 99 28.59 -4.27 6.47
C LYS A 99 27.13 -3.81 6.35
N PRO A 100 26.57 -3.14 7.37
CA PRO A 100 25.21 -2.61 7.30
C PRO A 100 25.11 -1.47 6.29
N PHE A 101 23.98 -1.41 5.60
CA PHE A 101 23.53 -0.27 4.81
C PHE A 101 22.57 0.57 5.64
N GLU A 102 22.74 1.89 5.62
CA GLU A 102 21.91 2.82 6.39
C GLU A 102 21.23 3.83 5.47
N THR A 103 19.92 3.95 5.59
CA THR A 103 19.09 4.90 4.85
C THR A 103 18.31 5.78 5.83
N HIS A 104 18.29 7.08 5.56
CA HIS A 104 17.66 8.08 6.41
C HIS A 104 16.73 8.97 5.58
N GLY A 105 15.50 9.14 6.03
CA GLY A 105 14.50 9.87 5.26
C GLY A 105 13.27 10.25 6.06
N LYS A 106 12.20 10.57 5.32
CA LYS A 106 10.87 10.87 5.84
C LYS A 106 9.89 9.79 5.46
N PHE A 107 8.83 9.64 6.24
CA PHE A 107 7.70 8.78 5.89
C PHE A 107 6.39 9.55 6.06
N ALA A 108 5.34 9.04 5.44
CA ALA A 108 3.98 9.56 5.61
C ALA A 108 3.01 8.41 5.80
N PHE A 109 1.98 8.62 6.63
CA PHE A 109 0.83 7.74 6.69
C PHE A 109 -0.01 7.91 5.42
N ASP A 110 -0.53 6.80 4.92
CA ASP A 110 -1.47 6.77 3.80
C ASP A 110 -2.81 7.37 4.22
N LYS A 111 -3.45 8.11 3.30
CA LYS A 111 -4.70 8.84 3.60
C LYS A 111 -5.92 7.92 3.61
N ASP A 112 -5.90 6.88 2.80
CA ASP A 112 -7.03 5.97 2.60
C ASP A 112 -6.91 4.76 3.54
N ASN A 113 -5.68 4.34 3.84
CA ASN A 113 -5.40 3.32 4.85
C ASN A 113 -4.42 3.85 5.89
N THR A 114 -4.96 4.44 6.95
CA THR A 114 -4.20 5.14 7.99
C THR A 114 -3.34 4.24 8.89
N SER A 115 -3.29 2.93 8.62
CA SER A 115 -2.32 2.00 9.21
C SER A 115 -1.09 1.77 8.32
N ILE A 116 -1.09 2.24 7.08
CA ILE A 116 0.05 2.08 6.16
C ILE A 116 0.91 3.34 6.21
N ILE A 117 2.23 3.16 6.32
CA ILE A 117 3.21 4.21 6.04
C ILE A 117 3.94 3.93 4.74
N THR A 118 4.35 4.99 4.05
CA THR A 118 5.26 4.94 2.90
C THR A 118 6.53 5.72 3.24
N LEU A 119 7.68 5.05 3.16
CA LEU A 119 8.98 5.71 3.27
C LEU A 119 9.24 6.55 2.01
N ASP A 120 10.14 7.54 2.07
CA ASP A 120 10.49 8.33 0.90
C ASP A 120 11.27 7.53 -0.17
N ASN A 121 11.55 8.19 -1.29
CA ASN A 121 12.23 7.60 -2.44
C ASN A 121 13.66 7.11 -2.13
N LYS A 122 14.27 7.51 -1.00
CA LYS A 122 15.59 7.02 -0.59
C LYS A 122 15.53 5.57 -0.13
N ALA A 123 14.38 5.14 0.40
CA ALA A 123 14.07 3.74 0.71
C ALA A 123 13.04 3.19 -0.29
N GLU A 124 13.14 3.59 -1.56
CA GLU A 124 12.39 3.01 -2.68
C GLU A 124 10.87 3.05 -2.54
N ASN A 125 10.34 4.01 -1.77
CA ASN A 125 8.92 4.10 -1.45
C ASN A 125 8.35 2.84 -0.77
N ARG A 126 9.19 2.14 0.01
CA ARG A 126 8.78 0.93 0.73
C ARG A 126 7.60 1.22 1.67
N LYS A 127 6.65 0.31 1.70
CA LYS A 127 5.43 0.41 2.51
C LYS A 127 5.47 -0.55 3.68
N PHE A 128 4.94 -0.08 4.82
CA PHE A 128 4.77 -0.89 6.02
C PHE A 128 3.37 -0.71 6.57
N PHE A 129 2.74 -1.80 7.01
CA PHE A 129 1.55 -1.74 7.86
C PHE A 129 1.99 -1.67 9.33
N ILE A 130 1.55 -0.63 10.02
CA ILE A 130 1.81 -0.36 11.43
C ILE A 130 0.68 -0.96 12.26
N GLY A 131 1.03 -1.95 13.06
CA GLY A 131 0.16 -2.57 14.05
C GLY A 131 0.68 -2.33 15.46
N GLU A 132 -0.06 -2.83 16.46
CA GLU A 132 0.42 -2.79 17.84
C GLU A 132 1.76 -3.51 17.94
N ASN A 133 2.80 -2.77 18.36
CA ASN A 133 4.18 -3.25 18.51
C ASN A 133 4.79 -3.91 17.26
N THR A 134 4.26 -3.64 16.07
CA THR A 134 4.72 -4.28 14.83
C THR A 134 4.76 -3.33 13.63
N ALA A 135 5.73 -3.54 12.75
CA ALA A 135 5.79 -2.96 11.42
C ALA A 135 5.93 -4.10 10.39
N THR A 136 4.88 -4.36 9.62
CA THR A 136 4.85 -5.44 8.62
C THR A 136 5.22 -4.88 7.26
N ALA A 137 6.29 -5.37 6.64
CA ALA A 137 6.64 -5.00 5.28
C ALA A 137 5.56 -5.47 4.29
N LEU A 138 5.17 -4.59 3.37
CA LEU A 138 4.13 -4.84 2.38
C LEU A 138 4.76 -5.04 0.99
N ASP A 139 3.97 -5.59 0.08
CA ASP A 139 4.34 -5.59 -1.34
C ASP A 139 4.27 -4.18 -1.96
N MET A 140 4.64 -4.07 -3.25
CA MET A 140 4.65 -2.79 -3.97
C MET A 140 3.25 -2.16 -4.10
N GLU A 141 2.20 -2.98 -4.11
CA GLU A 141 0.81 -2.52 -4.15
C GLU A 141 0.34 -2.03 -2.78
N GLY A 142 1.06 -2.35 -1.70
CA GLY A 142 0.67 -2.05 -0.32
C GLY A 142 -0.23 -3.13 0.30
N LYS A 143 -0.16 -4.36 -0.20
CA LYS A 143 -0.88 -5.50 0.38
C LYS A 143 0.05 -6.31 1.27
N LYS A 144 -0.55 -6.98 2.26
CA LYS A 144 0.18 -7.93 3.10
C LYS A 144 0.58 -9.13 2.26
N ILE A 145 1.79 -9.62 2.50
CA ILE A 145 2.28 -10.83 1.85
C ILE A 145 1.59 -12.03 2.52
N GLU A 146 1.02 -12.91 1.71
CA GLU A 146 0.26 -14.07 2.17
C GLU A 146 1.07 -15.36 2.09
N GLY A 147 0.51 -16.45 2.64
CA GLY A 147 1.10 -17.78 2.59
C GLY A 147 2.13 -18.05 3.68
N SER A 148 2.98 -19.06 3.47
CA SER A 148 3.92 -19.57 4.48
C SER A 148 4.99 -18.56 4.91
N LEU A 149 5.22 -17.52 4.11
CA LEU A 149 6.22 -16.49 4.39
C LEU A 149 5.65 -15.25 5.08
N ALA A 150 4.33 -15.13 5.26
CA ALA A 150 3.68 -13.92 5.79
C ALA A 150 4.34 -13.40 7.08
N GLU A 151 4.54 -14.29 8.06
CA GLU A 151 5.13 -13.95 9.37
C GLU A 151 6.58 -13.50 9.28
N HIS A 152 7.31 -13.84 8.21
CA HIS A 152 8.70 -13.43 8.03
C HIS A 152 8.84 -11.96 7.62
N TYR A 153 7.73 -11.31 7.23
CA TYR A 153 7.71 -9.89 6.88
C TYR A 153 7.35 -8.97 8.05
N VAL A 154 7.17 -9.52 9.26
CA VAL A 154 6.82 -8.76 10.46
C VAL A 154 8.09 -8.35 11.22
N LEU A 155 8.30 -7.04 11.36
CA LEU A 155 9.28 -6.47 12.29
C LEU A 155 8.59 -6.19 13.62
N LYS A 156 9.22 -6.57 14.74
CA LYS A 156 8.68 -6.38 16.09
C LYS A 156 9.33 -5.16 16.75
N LYS A 157 8.54 -4.37 17.46
CA LYS A 157 9.04 -3.25 18.26
C LYS A 157 9.94 -3.79 19.36
N GLU A 158 11.10 -3.16 19.57
CA GLU A 158 11.95 -3.40 20.73
C GLU A 158 11.32 -2.76 21.97
N ASP A 159 11.37 -3.46 23.11
CA ASP A 159 10.88 -2.99 24.41
C ASP A 159 11.73 -1.84 24.98
#